data_AF-A0A496RGF1-F1
#
_entry.id   AF-A0A496RGF1-F1
#
_cell.length_a   1.000
_cell.length_b   1.000
_cell.length_c   1.000
_cell.angle_alpha   90.00
_cell.angle_beta   90.00
_cell.angle_gamma   90.00
#
_symmetry.space_group_name_H-M   'P 1'
#
loop_
_entity.id
_entity.type
_entity.pdbx_description
1 polymer ?
#
loop_
_entity_poly.entity_id
_entity_poly.type
_entity_poly.pdbx_seq_one_letter_code
_entity_poly.pdbx_strand_id
1 'polypeptide(L)' 'MIDNLERRIKEHRRGKGGKFTRSFKVHNLLYYESYPTKSQALRRETQIKGWTRRKKFALIKGDLELLKRL' A
#
# COMPACT_ATOMS: atom_id res chain seq x y z
N MET A 1 13.20 4.37 -3.69
CA MET A 1 12.97 5.64 -4.40
C MET A 1 11.46 5.79 -4.61
N ILE A 2 10.83 6.79 -3.99
CA ILE A 2 9.41 7.11 -4.21
C ILE A 2 9.41 8.44 -4.95
N ASP A 3 9.34 8.38 -6.27
CA ASP A 3 9.49 9.62 -7.06
C ASP A 3 8.17 10.40 -7.17
N ASN A 4 6.99 9.82 -6.91
CA ASN A 4 5.72 10.49 -7.25
C ASN A 4 4.49 10.06 -6.41
N LEU A 5 4.61 9.97 -5.08
CA LEU A 5 3.46 9.60 -4.22
C LEU A 5 2.37 10.68 -4.20
N GLU A 6 2.75 11.95 -4.06
CA GLU A 6 1.80 13.07 -4.01
C GLU A 6 0.98 13.21 -5.30
N ARG A 7 1.67 13.09 -6.46
CA ARG A 7 1.01 13.13 -7.77
C ARG A 7 -0.03 12.03 -7.88
N ARG A 8 0.31 10.79 -7.48
CA ARG A 8 -0.62 9.65 -7.48
C ARG A 8 -1.82 9.89 -6.57
N ILE A 9 -1.62 10.36 -5.35
CA ILE A 9 -2.74 10.66 -4.42
C ILE A 9 -3.69 11.69 -5.04
N LYS A 10 -3.13 12.74 -5.67
CA LYS A 10 -3.90 13.79 -6.33
C LYS A 10 -4.71 13.25 -7.52
N GLU A 11 -4.14 12.35 -8.32
CA GLU A 11 -4.83 11.69 -9.44
C GLU A 11 -5.95 10.75 -8.95
N HIS A 12 -5.70 9.98 -7.89
CA HIS A 12 -6.70 9.11 -7.26
C HIS A 12 -7.87 9.90 -6.64
N ARG A 13 -7.59 11.01 -5.95
CA ARG A 13 -8.63 11.91 -5.41
C ARG A 13 -9.47 12.57 -6.50
N ARG A 14 -8.87 12.88 -7.65
CA ARG A 14 -9.57 13.45 -8.82
C ARG A 14 -10.35 12.42 -9.65
N GLY A 15 -10.38 11.15 -9.23
CA GLY A 15 -11.07 10.08 -9.96
C GLY A 15 -10.41 9.69 -11.28
N LYS A 16 -9.18 10.16 -11.54
CA LYS A 16 -8.37 9.82 -12.73
C LYS A 16 -7.49 8.58 -12.53
N GLY A 17 -7.69 7.83 -11.44
CA GLY A 17 -7.05 6.53 -11.23
C GLY A 17 -7.62 5.45 -12.15
N GLY A 18 -6.97 4.28 -12.18
CA GLY A 18 -7.47 3.12 -12.93
C GLY A 18 -8.88 2.67 -12.49
N LYS A 19 -9.53 1.83 -13.31
CA LYS A 19 -10.92 1.34 -13.15
C LYS A 19 -11.25 0.93 -11.70
N PHE A 20 -10.36 0.19 -11.04
CA PHE A 20 -10.52 -0.23 -9.64
C PHE A 20 -10.61 0.96 -8.67
N THR A 21 -9.67 1.90 -8.74
CA THR A 21 -9.64 3.08 -7.87
C THR A 21 -10.82 4.02 -8.07
N ARG A 22 -11.37 4.08 -9.29
CA ARG A 22 -12.59 4.84 -9.59
C ARG A 22 -13.84 4.17 -9.02
N SER A 23 -13.94 2.84 -9.15
CA SER A 23 -15.08 2.07 -8.63
C SER A 23 -15.10 1.98 -7.09
N PHE A 24 -13.94 1.84 -6.44
CA PHE A 24 -13.84 1.66 -4.99
C PHE A 24 -13.56 2.95 -4.21
N LYS A 25 -13.54 4.12 -4.88
CA LYS A 25 -13.30 5.44 -4.25
C LYS A 25 -12.11 5.41 -3.27
N VAL A 26 -11.00 4.82 -3.71
CA VAL A 26 -9.82 4.63 -2.85
C VAL A 26 -9.06 5.97 -2.78
N HIS A 27 -9.42 6.78 -1.80
CA HIS A 27 -8.87 8.14 -1.60
C HIS A 27 -7.89 8.24 -0.42
N ASN A 28 -7.88 7.22 0.43
CA ASN A 28 -7.10 7.21 1.67
C ASN A 28 -5.86 6.33 1.52
N LEU A 29 -4.69 6.93 1.69
CA LEU A 29 -3.44 6.21 1.86
C LEU A 29 -3.34 5.80 3.34
N LEU A 30 -3.47 4.51 3.62
CA LEU A 30 -3.40 3.99 4.99
C LEU A 30 -1.98 3.61 5.42
N TYR A 31 -1.12 3.26 4.47
CA TYR A 31 0.22 2.76 4.74
C TYR A 31 1.14 2.95 3.53
N TYR A 32 2.39 3.32 3.78
CA TYR A 32 3.44 3.38 2.77
C TYR A 32 4.80 3.02 3.40
N GLU A 33 5.68 2.37 2.62
CA GLU A 33 7.06 2.06 3.00
C GLU A 33 8.01 2.55 1.92
N SER A 34 9.17 3.07 2.35
CA SER A 34 10.22 3.54 1.45
C SER A 34 11.39 2.55 1.46
N TYR A 35 11.80 2.10 0.28
CA TYR A 35 12.98 1.23 0.13
C TYR A 35 14.06 1.91 -0.71
N PRO A 36 15.35 1.69 -0.39
CA PRO A 36 16.47 2.28 -1.12
C PRO A 36 16.54 1.74 -2.56
N THR A 37 16.22 0.46 -2.77
CA THR A 37 16.32 -0.20 -4.07
C THR A 37 14.97 -0.67 -4.60
N LYS A 38 14.81 -0.68 -5.94
CA LYS A 38 13.60 -1.18 -6.61
C LYS A 38 13.35 -2.67 -6.32
N SER A 39 14.42 -3.47 -6.23
CA SER A 39 14.33 -4.90 -5.92
C SER A 39 13.72 -5.14 -4.53
N GLN A 40 14.16 -4.41 -3.50
CA GLN A 40 13.59 -4.52 -2.16
C GLN A 40 12.11 -4.12 -2.14
N ALA A 41 11.75 -3.02 -2.82
CA ALA A 41 10.36 -2.60 -2.94
C ALA A 41 9.48 -3.68 -3.60
N LEU A 42 9.97 -4.31 -4.68
CA LEU A 42 9.23 -5.37 -5.39
C LEU A 42 9.06 -6.63 -4.54
N ARG A 43 10.11 -7.04 -3.81
CA ARG A 43 10.03 -8.19 -2.88
C ARG A 43 9.00 -7.94 -1.79
N ARG A 44 9.01 -6.74 -1.21
CA ARG A 44 8.01 -6.35 -0.20
C ARG A 44 6.60 -6.30 -0.76
N GLU A 45 6.42 -5.69 -1.93
CA GLU A 45 5.12 -5.59 -2.59
C GLU A 45 4.53 -6.98 -2.85
N THR A 46 5.35 -7.91 -3.37
CA THR A 46 4.94 -9.30 -3.60
C THR A 46 4.54 -9.99 -2.30
N GLN A 47 5.31 -9.80 -1.23
CA GLN A 47 5.02 -10.35 0.09
C GLN A 47 3.66 -9.85 0.62
N ILE A 48 3.43 -8.53 0.60
CA ILE A 48 2.18 -7.94 1.08
C ILE A 48 1.00 -8.34 0.18
N LYS A 49 1.16 -8.44 -1.14
CA LYS A 49 0.08 -8.87 -2.05
C LYS A 49 -0.50 -10.23 -1.64
N GLY A 50 0.36 -11.18 -1.28
CA GLY A 50 -0.03 -12.52 -0.81
C GLY A 50 -0.61 -12.59 0.60
N TRP A 51 -0.58 -11.51 1.38
CA TRP A 51 -1.09 -11.52 2.74
C TRP A 51 -2.61 -11.48 2.82
N THR A 52 -3.14 -12.15 3.85
CA THR A 52 -4.55 -12.07 4.23
C THR A 52 -4.90 -10.64 4.66
N ARG A 53 -6.19 -10.30 4.57
CA ARG A 53 -6.69 -8.99 4.98
C ARG A 53 -6.32 -8.67 6.45
N ARG A 54 -6.30 -9.67 7.33
CA ARG A 54 -5.90 -9.53 8.74
C ARG A 54 -4.43 -9.11 8.90
N LYS A 55 -3.51 -9.76 8.18
CA LYS A 55 -2.08 -9.39 8.17
C LYS A 55 -1.86 -7.96 7.66
N LYS A 56 -2.55 -7.59 6.58
CA LYS A 56 -2.51 -6.22 6.04
C LYS A 56 -2.99 -5.19 7.07
N PHE A 57 -4.08 -5.48 7.79
CA PHE A 57 -4.56 -4.60 8.86
C PHE A 57 -3.61 -4.51 10.05
N ALA A 58 -3.01 -5.62 10.48
CA ALA A 58 -2.00 -5.62 11.53
C ALA A 58 -0.81 -4.72 11.14
N LEU A 59 -0.34 -4.84 9.90
CA LEU A 59 0.71 -3.98 9.35
C LEU A 59 0.31 -2.50 9.34
N ILE A 60 -0.89 -2.17 8.87
CA ILE A 60 -1.42 -0.79 8.85
C ILE A 60 -1.52 -0.21 10.26
N LYS A 61 -1.89 -1.03 11.26
CA LYS A 61 -1.99 -0.61 12.67
C LYS A 61 -0.63 -0.49 13.38
N GLY A 62 0.47 -0.92 12.75
CA GLY A 62 1.77 -1.02 13.40
C GLY A 62 1.87 -2.14 14.44
N ASP A 63 0.91 -3.07 14.44
CA ASP A 63 0.85 -4.18 15.40
C ASP A 63 1.70 -5.36 14.89
N LEU A 64 3.00 -5.26 15.16
CA LEU A 64 3.98 -6.26 14.74
C LEU A 64 3.79 -7.61 15.45
N GLU A 65 3.26 -7.60 16.66
CA GLU A 65 3.01 -8.81 17.44
C GLU A 65 1.84 -9.61 16.84
N LEU A 66 0.74 -8.93 16.49
CA LEU A 66 -0.36 -9.55 15.77
C LEU A 66 0.07 -10.04 14.38
N LEU A 67 0.96 -9.31 13.71
CA LEU A 67 1.48 -9.70 12.39
C LEU A 67 2.29 -11.01 12.43
N LYS A 68 3.14 -11.20 13.44
CA LYS A 68 3.92 -12.44 13.64
C LYS A 68 3.04 -13.64 13.98
N ARG A 69 1.92 -13.40 14.66
CA ARG A 69 1.01 -14.44 15.16
C ARG A 69 0.04 -14.97 14.09
N LEU A 70 -0.25 -14.17 13.06
CA LEU A 70 -1.15 -14.53 11.94
C LEU A 70 -0.41 -15.29 10.84
#